data_AF-A0AAD5IAH0-F1
#
_entry.id   AF-A0AAD5IAH0-F1
#
_cell.length_a   1.000
_cell.length_b   1.000
_cell.length_c   1.000
_cell.angle_alpha   90.00
_cell.angle_beta   90.00
_cell.angle_gamma   90.00
#
_symmetry.space_group_name_H-M   'P 1'
#
loop_
_entity.id
_entity.type
_entity.pdbx_description
1 polymer ?
#
loop_
_entity_poly.entity_id
_entity_poly.type
_entity_poly.pdbx_seq_one_letter_code
_entity_poly.pdbx_strand_id
1 'polypeptide(L)' 'MYSQPWPKFGKGCDRPEYIKAMAVKKIVVSSLKMDPEYSHKATRRQCCEIMDGGSIKDGTMKIRVRKCRATYMVV' A
#
# COMPACT_ATOMS: atom_id res chain seq x y z
N MET A 1 -2.84 -18.13 -16.84
CA MET A 1 -3.67 -17.65 -15.72
C MET A 1 -2.87 -17.91 -14.44
N TYR A 2 -2.06 -16.95 -13.97
CA TYR A 2 -1.16 -17.20 -12.84
C TYR A 2 -1.93 -17.11 -11.52
N SER A 3 -2.56 -18.20 -11.14
CA SER A 3 -3.01 -18.45 -9.77
C SER A 3 -1.78 -18.63 -8.89
N GLN A 4 -1.25 -17.53 -8.34
CA GLN A 4 -0.30 -17.61 -7.24
C GLN A 4 -1.06 -18.12 -6.01
N PRO A 5 -0.72 -19.30 -5.45
CA PRO A 5 -1.29 -19.71 -4.19
C PRO A 5 -0.82 -18.72 -3.13
N TRP A 6 -1.75 -18.03 -2.47
CA TRP A 6 -1.44 -17.18 -1.34
C TRP A 6 -0.54 -17.96 -0.37
N PRO A 7 0.61 -17.42 0.06
CA PRO A 7 1.44 -18.09 1.04
C PRO A 7 0.55 -18.37 2.25
N LYS A 8 0.41 -19.64 2.61
CA LYS A 8 -0.39 -20.05 3.76
C LYS A 8 0.10 -19.24 4.96
N PHE A 9 -0.77 -18.41 5.53
CA PHE A 9 -0.53 -17.77 6.81
C PHE A 9 -0.17 -18.88 7.80
N GLY A 10 1.10 -19.04 8.15
CA GLY A 10 1.44 -20.23 8.93
C GLY A 10 2.88 -20.55 9.27
N LYS A 11 3.90 -19.83 8.79
CA LYS A 11 5.25 -19.93 9.40
C LYS A 11 5.96 -18.57 9.42
N GLY A 12 5.88 -17.91 10.57
CA GLY A 12 6.82 -16.87 11.02
C GLY A 12 6.48 -15.44 10.64
N CYS A 13 5.29 -14.96 11.00
CA CYS A 13 5.06 -13.52 11.23
C CYS A 13 5.71 -13.03 12.54
N ASP A 14 6.07 -13.98 13.42
CA ASP A 14 6.74 -13.74 14.69
C ASP A 14 8.26 -13.63 14.49
N ARG A 15 8.66 -12.72 13.60
CA ARG A 15 10.06 -12.34 13.45
C ARG A 15 10.27 -10.95 14.02
N PRO A 16 11.42 -10.66 14.63
CA PRO A 16 11.68 -9.35 15.21
C PRO A 16 11.57 -8.22 14.18
N GLU A 17 11.85 -8.49 12.90
CA GLU A 17 11.72 -7.51 11.81
C GLU A 17 10.26 -7.11 11.54
N TYR A 18 9.29 -7.97 11.90
CA TYR A 18 7.86 -7.74 11.66
C TYR A 18 7.13 -7.16 12.87
N ILE A 19 7.79 -6.92 14.01
CA ILE A 19 7.15 -6.36 15.22
C ILE A 19 6.35 -5.09 14.90
N LYS A 20 6.91 -4.20 14.07
CA LYS A 20 6.20 -2.98 13.64
C LYS A 20 4.96 -3.29 12.83
N ALA A 21 5.03 -4.25 11.89
CA ALA A 21 3.87 -4.65 11.10
C ALA A 21 2.78 -5.30 11.96
N MET A 22 3.16 -6.07 12.98
CA MET A 22 2.23 -6.70 13.93
C MET A 22 1.54 -5.69 14.85
N ALA A 23 2.15 -4.51 15.06
CA ALA A 23 1.51 -3.43 15.83
C ALA A 23 0.37 -2.73 15.06
N VAL A 24 0.22 -2.98 13.76
CA VAL A 24 -0.86 -2.40 12.95
C VAL A 24 -2.18 -3.11 13.23
N LYS A 25 -3.13 -2.38 13.79
CA LYS A 25 -4.52 -2.80 14.04
C LYS A 25 -5.46 -2.33 12.93
N LYS A 26 -5.18 -1.18 12.31
CA LYS A 26 -6.05 -0.55 11.32
C LYS A 26 -5.23 0.09 10.20
N ILE A 27 -5.67 -0.09 8.96
CA ILE A 27 -5.11 0.61 7.80
C ILE A 27 -6.16 1.59 7.30
N VAL A 28 -5.84 2.88 7.31
CA VAL A 28 -6.67 3.93 6.74
C VAL A 28 -6.11 4.27 5.37
N VAL A 29 -6.90 3.97 4.33
CA VAL A 29 -6.56 4.28 2.94
C VAL A 29 -7.30 5.54 2.52
N SER A 30 -6.54 6.53 2.07
CA SER A 30 -7.05 7.77 1.48
C SER A 30 -6.63 7.88 0.02
N SER A 31 -7.29 8.76 -0.74
CA SER A 31 -6.91 9.03 -2.13
C SER A 31 -6.95 10.52 -2.41
N LEU A 32 -6.10 10.98 -3.33
CA LEU A 32 -6.34 12.25 -4.00
C LEU A 32 -7.60 12.13 -4.87
N LYS A 33 -8.26 13.26 -5.17
CA LYS A 33 -9.32 13.26 -6.19
C LYS A 33 -8.75 12.67 -7.47
N MET A 34 -9.18 11.46 -7.79
CA MET A 34 -8.70 10.78 -8.98
C MET A 34 -9.28 11.51 -10.19
N ASP A 35 -8.43 11.63 -11.18
CA ASP A 35 -8.81 12.15 -12.46
C ASP A 35 -9.84 11.19 -13.10
N PRO A 36 -11.05 11.66 -13.45
CA PRO A 36 -12.13 10.82 -13.97
C PRO A 36 -11.71 10.02 -15.21
N GLU A 37 -10.79 10.54 -16.01
CA GLU A 37 -10.31 9.84 -17.20
C GLU A 37 -9.58 8.52 -16.86
N TYR A 38 -9.04 8.42 -15.64
CA TYR A 38 -8.36 7.23 -15.14
C TYR A 38 -9.30 6.29 -14.37
N SER A 39 -10.50 6.73 -13.94
CA SER A 39 -11.47 5.85 -13.28
C SER A 39 -12.19 4.90 -14.25
N HIS A 40 -12.22 5.22 -15.55
CA HIS A 40 -12.94 4.43 -16.56
C HIS A 40 -12.11 3.29 -17.19
N LYS A 41 -10.80 3.19 -16.90
CA LYS A 41 -9.89 2.25 -17.59
C LYS A 41 -9.34 1.18 -16.63
N ALA A 42 -10.15 0.17 -16.33
CA ALA A 42 -9.80 -1.11 -15.69
C ALA A 42 -9.03 -1.04 -14.35
N THR A 43 -8.82 -2.21 -13.72
CA THR A 43 -8.07 -2.35 -12.45
C THR A 43 -6.58 -2.06 -12.66
N ARG A 44 -6.21 -0.78 -12.70
CA ARG A 44 -4.81 -0.35 -12.80
C ARG A 44 -4.14 -0.39 -11.43
N ARG A 45 -2.92 -0.94 -11.36
CA ARG A 45 -2.08 -0.81 -10.16
C ARG A 45 -1.82 0.67 -9.90
N GLN A 46 -2.26 1.18 -8.75
CA GLN A 46 -2.03 2.55 -8.33
C GLN A 46 -0.80 2.61 -7.42
N CYS A 47 -0.11 3.74 -7.42
CA CYS A 47 1.00 3.96 -6.52
C CYS A 47 0.47 4.43 -5.17
N CYS A 48 1.10 3.96 -4.09
CA CYS A 48 0.74 4.32 -2.73
C CYS A 48 1.90 5.03 -2.06
N GLU A 49 1.56 5.92 -1.13
CA GLU A 49 2.49 6.61 -0.25
C GLU A 49 2.14 6.26 1.20
N ILE A 50 3.15 5.84 1.96
CA ILE A 50 3.00 5.62 3.39
C ILE A 50 3.09 7.00 4.06
N MET A 51 2.01 7.40 4.72
CA MET A 51 1.94 8.70 5.39
C MET A 51 2.66 8.66 6.74
N ASP A 52 2.89 9.84 7.33
CA ASP A 52 3.48 9.99 8.67
C ASP A 52 4.86 9.28 8.81
N GLY A 53 5.61 9.13 7.71
CA GLY A 53 6.91 8.44 7.70
C GLY A 53 6.82 6.95 8.03
N GLY A 54 5.65 6.32 7.92
CA GLY A 54 5.42 4.95 8.36
C GLY A 54 5.24 4.79 9.86
N SER A 55 5.02 5.89 10.58
CA SER A 55 4.61 5.86 11.98
C SER A 55 3.24 5.21 12.12
N ILE A 56 3.13 4.30 13.08
CA ILE A 56 1.88 3.64 13.45
C ILE A 56 1.41 4.33 14.73
N LYS A 57 0.36 5.16 14.61
CA LYS A 57 -0.23 5.89 15.75
C LYS A 57 -1.47 5.16 16.23
N ASP A 58 -1.49 4.75 17.49
CA ASP A 58 -2.59 3.98 18.10
C ASP A 58 -2.96 2.71 17.31
N GLY A 59 -1.96 2.06 16.72
CA GLY A 59 -2.16 0.90 15.84
C GLY A 59 -2.73 1.25 14.46
N THR A 60 -2.88 2.52 14.12
CA THR A 60 -3.36 2.96 12.81
C THR A 60 -2.20 3.34 11.90
N MET A 61 -2.17 2.71 10.73
CA MET A 61 -1.29 3.06 9.61
C MET A 61 -2.09 3.81 8.55
N LYS A 62 -1.54 4.91 8.03
CA LYS A 62 -2.19 5.70 6.98
C LYS A 62 -1.46 5.53 5.65
N ILE A 63 -2.23 5.25 4.62
CA ILE A 63 -1.73 5.08 3.24
C ILE A 63 -2.52 6.03 2.35
N ARG A 64 -1.83 6.67 1.42
CA ARG A 64 -2.44 7.54 0.41
C ARG A 64 -2.21 6.98 -0.98
N VAL A 65 -3.29 6.70 -1.69
CA VAL A 65 -3.25 6.36 -3.12
C VAL A 65 -2.99 7.64 -3.92
N ARG A 66 -2.01 7.58 -4.83
CA ARG A 66 -1.61 8.69 -5.69
C ARG A 66 -1.30 8.20 -7.11
N LYS A 67 -1.32 9.14 -8.07
CA LYS A 67 -0.83 8.85 -9.42
C LYS A 67 0.62 8.34 -9.33
N CYS A 68 0.94 7.28 -10.06
CA CYS A 68 2.33 6.87 -10.22
C CYS A 68 3.11 7.99 -10.88
N ARG A 69 4.33 8.24 -10.40
CA ARG A 69 5.24 9.14 -11.11
C ARG A 69 5.51 8.51 -12.47
N ALA A 70 5.30 9.27 -13.54
CA ALA A 70 5.79 8.88 -14.85
C ALA A 70 7.32 8.82 -14.73
N THR A 71 7.90 7.64 -14.84
CA THR A 71 9.35 7.49 -14.94
C THR A 71 9.78 7.96 -16.32
N TYR A 72 9.95 9.28 -16.49
CA TYR A 72 10.58 9.86 -17.67
C TYR A 72 11.79 10.68 -17.23
N MET A 73 12.96 10.08 -17.49
CA MET A 73 14.16 10.69 -18.07
C MET A 73 14.72 11.93 -17.35
N VAL A 74 15.82 11.71 -16.62
CA VAL A 74 16.78 12.79 -16.30
C VAL A 74 17.19 13.42 -17.63
N VAL A 75 16.89 14.71 -17.80
CA VAL A 75 17.48 15.57 -18.83
C VAL A 75 18.84 16.03 -18.34
#